data_AF-A0A4U8SD16-F1
#
_entry.id   AF-A0A4U8SD16-F1
#
_cell.length_a   1.000
_cell.length_b   1.000
_cell.length_c   1.000
_cell.angle_alpha   90.00
_cell.angle_beta   90.00
_cell.angle_gamma   90.00
#
_symmetry.space_group_name_H-M   'P 1'
#
loop_
_entity.id
_entity.type
_entity.pdbx_description
1 polymer ?
#
loop_
_entity_poly.entity_id
_entity_poly.type
_entity_poly.pdbx_seq_one_letter_code
_entity_poly.pdbx_strand_id
1 'polypeptide(L)'
;MQKILKTLFLTLFSIASLSTNLFSQTLQHNPQKSTNDKTKTIESRFRDYGIDGTFVIKLGSKTYIINQKRAATTYPPASTFKIYNSLFALDSGLVKNVDTIFYRYNGENVSFEVWKNDANLKNAMKFSQVPAFQQIARELGREKMQNYLNILNFGNKKIGKLDYFWLDDSLKISALEQLELMDKPFCIAF
;
A
#
# COMPACT_ATOMS: atom_id res chain seq x y z
N MET A 1 42.79 -13.32 -26.76
CA MET A 1 42.00 -13.15 -25.51
C MET A 1 40.55 -13.68 -25.61
N GLN A 2 40.24 -14.62 -26.52
CA GLN A 2 38.91 -15.23 -26.66
C GLN A 2 38.91 -16.77 -26.54
N LYS A 3 40.02 -17.39 -26.11
CA LYS A 3 40.13 -18.85 -25.92
C LYS A 3 40.22 -19.31 -24.45
N ILE A 4 40.25 -18.40 -23.49
CA ILE A 4 40.28 -18.72 -22.04
C ILE A 4 38.87 -18.64 -21.40
N LEU A 5 37.89 -18.03 -22.07
CA LEU A 5 36.53 -17.87 -21.54
C LEU A 5 35.59 -19.07 -21.81
N LYS A 6 35.96 -20.00 -22.71
CA LYS A 6 35.13 -21.18 -23.01
C LYS A 6 35.41 -22.39 -22.10
N THR A 7 36.54 -22.42 -21.39
CA THR A 7 36.91 -23.54 -20.51
C THR A 7 36.43 -23.34 -19.07
N LEU A 8 36.06 -22.13 -18.67
CA LEU A 8 35.47 -21.82 -17.35
C LEU A 8 33.94 -22.06 -17.28
N PHE A 9 33.30 -22.38 -18.41
CA PHE A 9 31.85 -22.65 -18.46
C PHE A 9 31.50 -24.15 -18.53
N LEU A 10 32.50 -25.04 -18.57
CA LEU A 10 32.27 -26.51 -18.63
C LEU A 10 32.68 -27.28 -17.37
N THR A 11 33.24 -26.62 -16.34
CA THR A 11 33.61 -27.28 -15.06
C THR A 11 32.71 -26.90 -13.87
N LEU A 12 31.68 -26.07 -14.09
CA LEU A 12 30.63 -25.80 -13.09
C LEU A 12 29.39 -26.67 -13.24
N PHE A 13 29.35 -27.59 -14.22
CA PHE A 13 28.22 -28.48 -14.47
C PHE A 13 28.38 -29.90 -13.92
N SER A 14 29.49 -30.21 -13.22
CA SER A 14 29.77 -31.56 -12.67
C SER A 14 29.87 -31.64 -11.15
N ILE A 15 29.46 -30.59 -10.40
CA ILE A 15 29.31 -30.65 -8.93
C ILE A 15 27.83 -30.46 -8.52
N ALA A 16 26.91 -30.41 -9.49
CA ALA A 16 25.47 -30.23 -9.24
C ALA A 16 24.70 -31.55 -9.13
N SER A 17 25.30 -32.60 -8.59
CA SER A 17 24.63 -33.92 -8.42
C SER A 17 24.94 -34.64 -7.11
N LEU A 18 25.54 -33.99 -6.11
CA LEU A 18 25.81 -34.66 -4.82
C LEU A 18 25.57 -33.81 -3.55
N SER A 19 24.63 -32.86 -3.58
CA SER A 19 24.18 -32.16 -2.34
C SER A 19 22.67 -31.91 -2.25
N THR A 20 21.86 -32.42 -3.16
CA THR A 20 20.40 -32.19 -3.17
C THR A 20 19.61 -33.03 -2.16
N ASN A 21 20.26 -33.94 -1.41
CA ASN A 21 19.56 -34.81 -0.45
C ASN A 21 19.63 -34.35 1.02
N LEU A 22 20.25 -33.21 1.35
CA LEU A 22 20.19 -32.63 2.71
C LEU A 22 19.41 -31.32 2.82
N PHE A 23 19.03 -30.68 1.72
CA PHE A 23 18.23 -29.44 1.75
C PHE A 23 16.72 -29.68 1.53
N SER A 24 16.32 -30.92 1.22
CA SER A 24 14.91 -31.29 1.04
C SER A 24 14.15 -31.58 2.35
N GLN A 25 14.81 -31.50 3.52
CA GLN A 25 14.16 -31.72 4.82
C GLN A 25 13.79 -30.45 5.59
N THR A 26 14.11 -29.24 5.08
CA THR A 26 13.77 -27.97 5.77
C THR A 26 12.79 -27.06 5.03
N LEU A 27 12.21 -27.50 3.90
CA LEU A 27 11.12 -26.78 3.20
C LEU A 27 9.86 -27.64 3.00
N GLN A 28 9.52 -28.48 3.98
CA GLN A 28 8.11 -28.81 4.20
C GLN A 28 7.42 -27.61 4.90
N HIS A 29 7.28 -26.49 4.19
CA HIS A 29 6.15 -25.62 4.49
C HIS A 29 4.91 -26.35 3.97
N ASN A 30 4.37 -27.20 4.84
CA ASN A 30 3.05 -27.79 4.67
C ASN A 30 2.10 -26.64 4.31
N PRO A 31 1.45 -26.63 3.13
CA PRO A 31 0.41 -25.65 2.87
C PRO A 31 -0.67 -25.96 3.88
N GLN A 32 -0.76 -25.15 4.94
CA GLN A 32 -1.87 -25.21 5.88
C GLN A 32 -3.12 -25.11 5.02
N LYS A 33 -3.75 -26.27 4.86
CA LYS A 33 -5.05 -26.46 4.25
C LYS A 33 -5.96 -25.53 5.04
N SER A 34 -6.24 -24.35 4.48
CA SER A 34 -7.21 -23.41 5.03
C SER A 34 -8.56 -24.10 5.03
N THR A 35 -8.82 -24.89 6.07
CA THR A 35 -10.15 -25.36 6.38
C THR A 35 -10.95 -24.10 6.64
N ASN A 36 -11.94 -23.84 5.80
CA ASN A 36 -12.84 -22.70 5.96
C ASN A 36 -13.77 -22.99 7.15
N ASP A 37 -13.18 -23.09 8.33
CA ASP A 37 -13.88 -23.32 9.58
C ASP A 37 -14.55 -22.01 9.98
N LYS A 38 -15.87 -21.97 9.79
CA LYS A 38 -16.70 -20.82 10.11
C LYS A 38 -16.72 -20.52 11.62
N THR A 39 -16.18 -21.41 12.46
CA THR A 39 -16.10 -21.20 13.92
C THR A 39 -14.86 -20.42 14.36
N LYS A 40 -13.85 -20.28 13.51
CA LYS A 40 -12.61 -19.54 13.85
C LYS A 40 -12.84 -18.03 13.94
N THR A 41 -12.52 -17.46 15.10
CA THR A 41 -12.52 -15.99 15.30
C THR A 41 -11.46 -15.33 14.43
N ILE A 42 -11.66 -14.07 14.03
CA ILE A 42 -10.67 -13.31 13.25
C ILE A 42 -9.30 -13.24 13.97
N GLU A 43 -9.28 -13.17 15.30
CA GLU A 43 -8.04 -13.19 16.09
C GLU A 43 -7.26 -14.50 15.91
N SER A 44 -7.97 -15.64 15.92
CA SER A 44 -7.33 -16.95 15.66
C SER A 44 -6.73 -17.02 14.24
N ARG A 45 -7.38 -16.40 13.25
CA ARG A 45 -6.86 -16.33 11.88
C ARG A 45 -5.55 -15.56 11.81
N PHE A 46 -5.40 -14.44 12.52
CA PHE A 46 -4.12 -13.74 12.60
C PHE A 46 -3.02 -14.63 13.21
N ARG A 47 -3.33 -15.35 14.29
CA ARG A 47 -2.38 -16.28 14.94
C ARG A 47 -1.95 -17.44 14.04
N ASP A 48 -2.87 -18.03 13.26
CA ASP A 48 -2.55 -19.13 12.35
C ASP A 48 -1.46 -18.77 11.32
N TYR A 49 -1.36 -17.49 10.96
CA TYR A 49 -0.33 -16.97 10.04
C TYR A 49 0.86 -16.29 10.76
N GLY A 50 0.90 -16.32 12.10
CA GLY A 50 1.95 -15.64 12.88
C GLY A 50 1.94 -14.11 12.74
N ILE A 51 0.78 -13.51 12.44
CA ILE A 51 0.63 -12.07 12.21
C ILE A 51 0.13 -11.40 13.49
N ASP A 52 0.84 -10.39 13.97
CA ASP A 52 0.28 -9.42 14.93
C ASP A 52 -0.58 -8.41 14.16
N GLY A 53 -1.89 -8.63 14.13
CA GLY A 53 -2.86 -7.88 13.35
C GLY A 53 -3.95 -7.23 14.21
N THR A 54 -4.68 -6.30 13.60
CA THR A 54 -5.91 -5.72 14.16
C THR A 54 -7.00 -5.74 13.10
N PHE A 55 -8.25 -5.86 13.55
CA PHE A 55 -9.42 -5.73 12.70
C PHE A 55 -10.44 -4.86 13.42
N VAL A 56 -10.94 -3.85 12.71
CA VAL A 56 -11.92 -2.89 13.22
C VAL A 56 -13.07 -2.86 12.24
N ILE A 57 -14.30 -3.04 12.73
CA ILE A 57 -15.51 -2.92 11.92
C ILE A 57 -16.58 -2.15 12.69
N LYS A 58 -17.26 -1.24 12.00
CA LYS A 58 -18.43 -0.53 12.51
C LYS A 58 -19.68 -0.97 11.77
N LEU A 59 -20.72 -1.35 12.51
CA LEU A 59 -22.01 -1.80 12.01
C LEU A 59 -23.10 -0.96 12.70
N GLY A 60 -23.62 0.05 11.99
CA GLY A 60 -24.51 1.05 12.59
C GLY A 60 -23.80 1.80 13.73
N SER A 61 -24.38 1.77 14.92
CA SER A 61 -23.80 2.41 16.12
C SER A 61 -22.76 1.55 16.85
N LYS A 62 -22.58 0.28 16.47
CA LYS A 62 -21.68 -0.66 17.16
C LYS A 62 -20.34 -0.76 16.46
N THR A 63 -19.26 -0.71 17.23
CA THR A 63 -17.89 -0.94 16.75
C THR A 63 -17.31 -2.19 17.41
N TYR A 64 -16.76 -3.09 16.60
CA TYR A 64 -16.08 -4.31 17.05
C TYR A 64 -14.60 -4.18 16.72
N ILE A 65 -13.75 -4.46 17.71
CA ILE A 65 -12.30 -4.26 17.61
C ILE A 65 -11.58 -5.52 18.09
N ILE A 66 -10.62 -5.96 17.29
CA ILE A 66 -9.68 -7.03 17.62
C ILE A 66 -8.31 -6.41 17.77
N ASN A 67 -7.64 -6.72 18.88
CA ASN A 67 -6.36 -6.11 19.27
C ASN A 67 -6.47 -4.58 19.41
N GLN A 68 -7.15 -4.14 20.47
CA GLN A 68 -7.38 -2.72 20.78
C GLN A 68 -6.09 -1.90 20.78
N LYS A 69 -5.01 -2.45 21.37
CA LYS A 69 -3.72 -1.78 21.45
C LYS A 69 -3.19 -1.47 20.05
N ARG A 70 -3.15 -2.46 19.16
CA ARG A 70 -2.68 -2.25 17.78
C ARG A 70 -3.64 -1.38 16.96
N ALA A 71 -4.96 -1.46 17.20
CA ALA A 71 -5.94 -0.60 16.55
C ALA A 71 -5.68 0.89 16.80
N ALA A 72 -5.18 1.23 18.00
CA ALA A 72 -4.82 2.59 18.41
C ALA A 72 -3.37 3.00 18.04
N THR A 73 -2.53 2.06 17.61
CA THR A 73 -1.15 2.36 17.17
C THR A 73 -1.16 3.01 15.79
N THR A 74 -0.39 4.08 15.62
CA THR A 74 -0.28 4.79 14.33
C THR A 74 0.80 4.18 13.44
N TYR A 75 0.49 4.02 12.15
CA TYR A 75 1.41 3.55 11.11
C TYR A 75 1.36 4.49 9.89
N PRO A 76 2.34 4.43 8.97
CA PRO A 76 2.23 5.10 7.69
C PRO A 76 0.98 4.61 6.95
N PRO A 77 0.13 5.50 6.41
CA PRO A 77 -1.06 5.07 5.68
C PRO A 77 -0.72 4.32 4.39
N ALA A 78 0.49 4.52 3.86
CA ALA A 78 0.91 3.98 2.58
C ALA A 78 -0.15 4.24 1.49
N SER A 79 -0.51 3.22 0.71
CA SER A 79 -1.45 3.39 -0.40
C SER A 79 -2.90 3.65 0.01
N THR A 80 -3.28 3.51 1.28
CA THR A 80 -4.63 3.93 1.74
C THR A 80 -4.83 5.44 1.62
N PHE A 81 -3.74 6.22 1.67
CA PHE A 81 -3.78 7.68 1.49
C PHE A 81 -4.30 8.10 0.10
N LYS A 82 -4.25 7.22 -0.90
CA LYS A 82 -4.72 7.51 -2.26
C LYS A 82 -6.21 7.88 -2.30
N ILE A 83 -7.03 7.39 -1.35
CA ILE A 83 -8.43 7.78 -1.19
C ILE A 83 -8.54 9.30 -1.04
N TYR A 84 -7.78 9.86 -0.10
CA TYR A 84 -7.82 11.29 0.22
C TYR A 84 -7.07 12.12 -0.82
N ASN A 85 -5.96 11.62 -1.35
CA ASN A 85 -5.23 12.30 -2.43
C ASN A 85 -6.10 12.42 -3.70
N SER A 86 -6.93 11.42 -4.04
CA SER A 86 -7.95 11.52 -5.10
C SER A 86 -9.00 12.59 -4.79
N LEU A 87 -9.49 12.64 -3.56
CA LEU A 87 -10.48 13.64 -3.15
C LEU A 87 -9.92 15.07 -3.25
N PHE A 88 -8.67 15.29 -2.83
CA PHE A 88 -8.00 16.59 -2.94
C PHE A 88 -7.81 17.01 -4.39
N ALA A 89 -7.45 16.06 -5.27
CA ALA A 89 -7.32 16.34 -6.69
C ALA A 89 -8.66 16.74 -7.34
N LEU A 90 -9.76 16.11 -6.93
CA LEU A 90 -11.11 16.45 -7.42
C LEU A 90 -11.58 17.81 -6.87
N ASP A 91 -11.48 18.01 -5.56
CA ASP A 91 -11.90 19.24 -4.86
C ASP A 91 -11.12 20.46 -5.35
N SER A 92 -9.82 20.32 -5.57
CA SER A 92 -8.98 21.40 -6.09
C SER A 92 -9.25 21.78 -7.55
N GLY A 93 -10.03 20.98 -8.28
CA GLY A 93 -10.20 21.07 -9.73
C GLY A 93 -9.01 20.57 -10.55
N LEU A 94 -7.96 20.05 -9.90
CA LEU A 94 -6.77 19.53 -10.59
C LEU A 94 -7.12 18.36 -11.52
N VAL A 95 -8.02 17.50 -11.06
CA VAL A 95 -8.59 16.42 -11.86
C VAL A 95 -10.08 16.67 -12.02
N LYS A 96 -10.53 16.79 -13.27
CA LYS A 96 -11.94 17.11 -13.59
C LYS A 96 -12.93 16.03 -13.12
N ASN A 97 -12.58 14.76 -13.32
CA ASN A 97 -13.38 13.61 -12.94
C ASN A 97 -12.51 12.34 -12.95
N VAL A 98 -13.09 11.23 -12.50
CA VAL A 98 -12.39 9.96 -12.34
C VAL A 98 -11.93 9.30 -13.65
N ASP A 99 -12.46 9.74 -14.80
CA ASP A 99 -12.21 9.16 -16.13
C ASP A 99 -11.14 9.93 -16.92
N THR A 100 -10.90 11.19 -16.55
CA THR A 100 -9.94 12.06 -17.24
C THR A 100 -8.51 11.61 -16.97
N ILE A 101 -7.73 11.41 -18.03
CA ILE A 101 -6.30 11.14 -17.93
C ILE A 101 -5.60 12.39 -17.38
N PHE A 102 -4.99 12.28 -16.20
CA PHE A 102 -4.21 13.36 -15.58
C PHE A 102 -2.71 13.01 -15.53
N TYR A 103 -2.38 11.72 -15.52
CA TYR A 103 -1.01 11.23 -15.54
C TYR A 103 -0.63 10.69 -16.90
N ARG A 104 0.51 11.12 -17.43
CA ARG A 104 1.09 10.62 -18.68
C ARG A 104 2.40 9.91 -18.38
N TYR A 105 2.51 8.65 -18.76
CA TYR A 105 3.74 7.88 -18.62
C TYR A 105 4.72 8.29 -19.71
N ASN A 106 5.92 8.74 -19.33
CA ASN A 106 6.91 9.31 -20.23
C ASN A 106 8.21 8.47 -20.29
N GLY A 107 8.12 7.19 -19.95
CA GLY A 107 9.27 6.28 -20.00
C GLY A 107 10.14 6.30 -18.73
N GLU A 108 9.68 6.92 -17.66
CA GLU A 108 10.38 6.92 -16.38
C GLU A 108 10.50 5.52 -15.77
N ASN A 109 11.56 5.29 -15.00
CA ASN A 109 11.76 4.02 -14.32
C ASN A 109 10.71 3.81 -13.22
N VAL A 110 9.93 2.73 -13.34
CA VAL A 110 8.88 2.35 -12.39
C VAL A 110 9.12 0.97 -11.81
N SER A 111 8.66 0.75 -10.57
CA SER A 111 8.84 -0.53 -9.87
C SER A 111 7.96 -1.66 -10.39
N PHE A 112 6.90 -1.35 -11.13
CA PHE A 112 5.93 -2.32 -11.64
C PHE A 112 5.60 -2.07 -13.10
N GLU A 113 5.56 -3.13 -13.91
CA GLU A 113 5.25 -3.02 -15.34
C GLU A 113 3.86 -2.41 -15.59
N VAL A 114 2.89 -2.75 -14.73
CA VAL A 114 1.53 -2.20 -14.81
C VAL A 114 1.46 -0.68 -14.65
N TRP A 115 2.51 -0.04 -14.12
CA TRP A 115 2.61 1.42 -13.99
C TRP A 115 3.13 2.12 -15.25
N LYS A 116 3.56 1.38 -16.28
CA LYS A 116 4.01 1.94 -17.57
C LYS A 116 2.86 2.32 -18.49
N ASN A 117 1.87 3.02 -17.95
CA ASN A 117 0.66 3.42 -18.65
C ASN A 117 0.18 4.78 -18.15
N ASP A 118 -0.44 5.53 -19.06
CA ASP A 118 -1.24 6.70 -18.73
C ASP A 118 -2.36 6.33 -17.76
N ALA A 119 -2.74 7.28 -16.91
CA ALA A 119 -3.71 7.01 -15.86
C ALA A 119 -4.73 8.12 -15.66
N ASN A 120 -5.98 7.70 -15.51
CA ASN A 120 -7.02 8.42 -14.81
C ASN A 120 -7.11 7.92 -13.36
N LEU A 121 -7.96 8.54 -12.53
CA LEU A 121 -8.07 8.14 -11.11
C LEU A 121 -8.54 6.68 -10.95
N LYS A 122 -9.44 6.18 -11.82
CA LYS A 122 -9.92 4.78 -11.76
C LYS A 122 -8.77 3.78 -11.85
N ASN A 123 -7.94 3.92 -12.88
CA ASN A 123 -6.81 3.01 -13.11
C ASN A 123 -5.68 3.23 -12.11
N ALA A 124 -5.35 4.49 -11.80
CA ALA A 124 -4.31 4.81 -10.82
C ALA A 124 -4.64 4.22 -9.44
N MET A 125 -5.90 4.32 -8.99
CA MET A 125 -6.38 3.69 -7.75
C MET A 125 -6.30 2.17 -7.82
N LYS A 126 -6.85 1.56 -8.90
CA LYS A 126 -6.91 0.10 -9.07
C LYS A 126 -5.53 -0.55 -9.03
N PHE A 127 -4.54 0.05 -9.69
CA PHE A 127 -3.17 -0.47 -9.75
C PHE A 127 -2.24 0.13 -8.69
N SER A 128 -2.79 0.95 -7.78
CA SER A 128 -2.04 1.64 -6.73
C SER A 128 -0.81 2.40 -7.28
N GLN A 129 -0.96 3.02 -8.46
CA GLN A 129 0.13 3.62 -9.24
C GLN A 129 0.74 4.81 -8.53
N VAL A 130 1.82 4.59 -7.78
CA VAL A 130 2.45 5.62 -6.94
C VAL A 130 2.83 6.86 -7.75
N PRO A 131 3.51 6.79 -8.91
CA PRO A 131 3.94 7.97 -9.66
C PRO A 131 2.80 8.95 -10.01
N ALA A 132 1.61 8.43 -10.32
CA ALA A 132 0.43 9.26 -10.58
C ALA A 132 0.01 10.08 -9.35
N PHE A 133 -0.03 9.47 -8.16
CA PHE A 133 -0.35 10.17 -6.92
C PHE A 133 0.76 11.10 -6.43
N GLN A 134 2.00 10.84 -6.83
CA GLN A 134 3.10 11.76 -6.61
C GLN A 134 2.96 13.02 -7.45
N GLN A 135 2.50 12.90 -8.71
CA GLN A 135 2.21 14.06 -9.55
C GLN A 135 1.13 14.94 -8.92
N ILE A 136 0.01 14.35 -8.45
CA ILE A 136 -1.04 15.09 -7.74
C ILE A 136 -0.46 15.87 -6.55
N ALA A 137 0.36 15.22 -5.71
CA ALA A 137 0.92 15.88 -4.53
C ALA A 137 1.85 17.06 -4.89
N ARG A 138 2.62 16.94 -5.99
CA ARG A 138 3.46 18.04 -6.51
C ARG A 138 2.63 19.19 -7.06
N GLU A 139 1.59 18.89 -7.84
CA GLU A 139 0.72 19.89 -8.48
C GLU A 139 -0.15 20.64 -7.47
N LEU A 140 -0.65 19.96 -6.44
CA LEU A 140 -1.36 20.60 -5.33
C LEU A 140 -0.44 21.52 -4.51
N GLY A 141 0.82 21.12 -4.35
CA GLY A 141 1.78 21.81 -3.50
C GLY A 141 1.59 21.56 -2.01
N ARG A 142 2.61 21.91 -1.23
CA ARG A 142 2.67 21.64 0.21
C ARG A 142 1.60 22.35 1.02
N GLU A 143 1.34 23.61 0.72
CA GLU A 143 0.39 24.43 1.47
C GLU A 143 -1.02 23.87 1.37
N LYS A 144 -1.49 23.62 0.14
CA LYS A 144 -2.83 23.07 -0.11
C LYS A 144 -2.97 21.66 0.47
N MET A 145 -1.95 20.81 0.31
CA MET A 145 -1.90 19.48 0.93
C MET A 145 -2.00 19.55 2.46
N GLN A 146 -1.25 20.45 3.09
CA GLN A 146 -1.30 20.64 4.55
C GLN A 146 -2.67 21.14 5.01
N ASN A 147 -3.27 22.07 4.27
CA ASN A 147 -4.61 22.57 4.56
C ASN A 147 -5.65 21.44 4.53
N TYR A 148 -5.61 20.57 3.52
CA TYR A 148 -6.50 19.42 3.45
C TYR A 148 -6.31 18.43 4.61
N LEU A 149 -5.05 18.10 4.98
CA LEU A 149 -4.78 17.24 6.14
C LEU A 149 -5.32 17.85 7.44
N ASN A 150 -5.24 19.18 7.58
CA ASN A 150 -5.76 19.90 8.74
C ASN A 150 -7.29 19.86 8.78
N ILE A 151 -7.97 20.16 7.67
CA ILE A 151 -9.44 20.14 7.58
C ILE A 151 -10.00 18.76 7.91
N LEU A 152 -9.37 17.70 7.39
CA LEU A 152 -9.79 16.32 7.69
C LEU A 152 -9.42 15.85 9.08
N ASN A 153 -8.53 16.56 9.78
CA ASN A 153 -7.86 16.07 10.98
C ASN A 153 -7.17 14.71 10.74
N PHE A 154 -6.44 14.56 9.63
CA PHE A 154 -5.85 13.29 9.22
C PHE A 154 -4.66 12.89 10.11
N GLY A 155 -4.89 12.01 11.08
CA GLY A 155 -3.85 11.46 11.96
C GLY A 155 -2.92 12.54 12.53
N ASN A 156 -1.61 12.32 12.42
CA ASN A 156 -0.59 13.26 12.91
C ASN A 156 -0.36 14.48 12.00
N LYS A 157 -0.97 14.53 10.80
CA LYS A 157 -0.92 15.64 9.83
C LYS A 157 0.49 16.09 9.40
N LYS A 158 1.53 15.26 9.57
CA LYS A 158 2.91 15.62 9.25
C LYS A 158 3.25 15.32 7.79
N ILE A 159 3.70 16.33 7.06
CA ILE A 159 4.22 16.16 5.69
C ILE A 159 5.75 16.19 5.71
N GLY A 160 6.37 15.03 5.48
CA GLY A 160 7.79 14.89 5.16
C GLY A 160 8.12 15.36 3.75
N LYS A 161 8.65 14.48 2.89
CA LYS A 161 8.85 14.81 1.48
C LYS A 161 7.50 14.92 0.77
N LEU A 162 7.24 16.03 0.06
CA LEU A 162 5.90 16.38 -0.43
C LEU A 162 5.23 15.29 -1.28
N ASP A 163 5.99 14.55 -2.08
CA ASP A 163 5.47 13.49 -2.94
C ASP A 163 5.80 12.09 -2.42
N TYR A 164 6.09 11.97 -1.12
CA TYR A 164 6.45 10.69 -0.50
C TYR A 164 6.05 10.58 0.99
N PHE A 165 5.46 11.61 1.60
CA PHE A 165 5.18 11.69 3.04
C PHE A 165 4.26 10.60 3.60
N TRP A 166 3.46 9.97 2.74
CA TRP A 166 2.61 8.83 3.12
C TRP A 166 3.35 7.47 3.07
N LEU A 167 4.59 7.46 2.58
CA LEU A 167 5.47 6.29 2.42
C LEU A 167 6.75 6.39 3.27
N ASP A 168 7.11 7.58 3.76
CA ASP A 168 8.40 7.86 4.41
C ASP A 168 8.38 7.87 5.94
N ASP A 169 7.32 7.33 6.55
CA ASP A 169 7.09 7.32 8.00
C ASP A 169 6.81 8.68 8.66
N SER A 170 6.67 9.76 7.87
CA SER A 170 6.28 11.08 8.39
C SER A 170 4.80 11.13 8.78
N LEU A 171 3.90 10.90 7.82
CA LEU A 171 2.47 10.88 8.08
C LEU A 171 2.10 9.55 8.70
N LYS A 172 1.42 9.59 9.86
CA LYS A 172 0.95 8.39 10.55
C LYS A 172 -0.50 8.53 10.97
N ILE A 173 -1.21 7.40 10.92
CA ILE A 173 -2.61 7.27 11.30
C ILE A 173 -2.85 5.85 11.84
N SER A 174 -3.75 5.71 12.81
CA SER A 174 -4.17 4.44 13.40
C SER A 174 -5.38 3.84 12.67
N ALA A 175 -5.69 2.57 12.94
CA ALA A 175 -6.88 1.93 12.36
C ALA A 175 -8.19 2.58 12.86
N LEU A 176 -8.20 3.03 14.13
CA LEU A 176 -9.35 3.73 14.70
C LEU A 176 -9.56 5.10 14.04
N GLU A 177 -8.49 5.86 13.79
CA GLU A 177 -8.57 7.13 13.07
C GLU A 177 -8.99 6.93 11.61
N GLN A 178 -8.53 5.88 10.93
CA GLN A 178 -9.02 5.55 9.58
C GLN A 178 -10.52 5.24 9.58
N LEU A 179 -11.01 4.47 10.56
CA LEU A 179 -12.44 4.22 10.70
C LEU A 179 -13.22 5.53 10.89
N GLU A 180 -12.73 6.43 11.75
CA GLU A 180 -13.38 7.72 11.99
C GLU A 180 -13.47 8.57 10.72
N LEU A 181 -12.40 8.61 9.92
CA LEU A 181 -12.42 9.35 8.66
C LEU A 181 -13.39 8.74 7.63
N MET A 182 -13.52 7.41 7.59
CA MET A 182 -14.44 6.71 6.68
C MET A 182 -15.90 6.81 7.10
N ASP A 183 -16.17 7.01 8.39
CA ASP A 183 -17.52 7.12 8.95
C ASP A 183 -18.11 8.53 8.83
N LYS A 184 -17.27 9.54 8.58
CA LYS A 184 -17.71 10.91 8.36
C LYS A 184 -18.30 11.06 6.95
N PRO A 185 -19.48 11.70 6.79
CA PRO A 185 -19.95 12.09 5.48
C PRO A 185 -18.93 13.08 4.88
N PHE A 186 -18.45 12.78 3.68
CA PHE A 186 -17.55 13.66 2.95
C PHE A 186 -18.34 14.88 2.43
N CYS A 187 -18.29 15.98 3.17
CA CYS A 187 -18.76 17.27 2.67
C CYS A 187 -17.63 17.92 1.87
N ILE A 188 -17.61 17.68 0.56
CA ILE A 188 -16.88 18.52 -0.39
C ILE A 188 -17.69 19.82 -0.47
N ALA A 189 -17.11 20.93 -0.01
CA ALA A 189 -17.73 22.25 -0.18
C ALA A 189 -17.54 22.65 -1.65
N PHE A 190 -18.56 22.42 -2.47
CA PHE A 190 -18.65 22.98 -3.82
C PHE A 190 -18.97 24.48 -3.76
#